data_AF-A0A9D4Y8S5-F1
#
_entry.id   AF-A0A9D4Y8S5-F1
#
_cell.length_a   1.000
_cell.length_b   1.000
_cell.length_c   1.000
_cell.angle_alpha   90.00
_cell.angle_beta   90.00
_cell.angle_gamma   90.00
#
_symmetry.space_group_name_H-M   'P 1'
#
loop_
_entity.id
_entity.type
_entity.pdbx_description
1 polymer ?
#
loop_
_entity_poly.entity_id
_entity_poly.type
_entity_poly.pdbx_seq_one_letter_code
_entity_poly.pdbx_strand_id
1 'polypeptide(L)'
;MLKVETESEITTPLKKRLEVFMARNEVLQKENYELREEVARLKSQIVSLKAHNIERKTILWKKIQKSIDDNNSDTHNQLKPALQAIMSEKNLENENLHHTNQDFHDSSGSPRSPRKERTSIALPPTPPPKPKNYENRIKMLPAIAPPPPPTPSKALIGLKVVRRVPEVIELYRSLTRKDANMESKTHHNGIPAVAFTRNMIEEIENRSSYLSAIKSEVQSQKEFISFLIKEVESASYADISEVETFIKWLDGELSSLVDERSVLKHFPQWPEQKVDALREASCNYRDLKNLESEVSSYEDNPKEPTSMALKRIQTLQDRRACWKEV
;
A
#
# COMPACT_ATOMS: atom_id res chain seq x y z
N MET A 1 -70.03 -20.02 3.45
CA MET A 1 -69.79 -18.59 3.17
C MET A 1 -68.72 -17.95 4.07
N LEU A 2 -68.02 -18.68 4.94
CA LEU A 2 -67.09 -18.12 5.95
C LEU A 2 -65.59 -18.16 5.58
N LYS A 3 -65.23 -18.74 4.43
CA LYS A 3 -63.82 -18.92 4.02
C LYS A 3 -63.26 -17.77 3.17
N VAL A 4 -64.15 -16.93 2.62
CA VAL A 4 -63.79 -15.82 1.73
C VAL A 4 -63.41 -14.56 2.54
N GLU A 5 -64.02 -14.35 3.71
CA GLU A 5 -63.70 -13.19 4.57
C GLU A 5 -62.29 -13.28 5.17
N THR A 6 -61.86 -14.48 5.58
CA THR A 6 -60.54 -14.70 6.21
C THR A 6 -59.36 -14.56 5.22
N GLU A 7 -59.54 -14.94 3.96
CA GLU A 7 -58.53 -14.69 2.91
C GLU A 7 -58.42 -13.19 2.58
N SER A 8 -59.53 -12.45 2.61
CA SER A 8 -59.54 -11.01 2.34
C SER A 8 -58.84 -10.19 3.44
N GLU A 9 -58.95 -10.61 4.69
CA GLU A 9 -58.42 -9.92 5.88
C GLU A 9 -56.88 -10.03 5.97
N ILE A 10 -56.30 -11.12 5.44
CA ILE A 10 -54.84 -11.34 5.40
C ILE A 10 -54.22 -10.77 4.12
N THR A 11 -54.93 -10.84 3.00
CA THR A 11 -54.41 -10.43 1.69
C THR A 11 -54.23 -8.91 1.58
N THR A 12 -55.09 -8.13 2.22
CA THR A 12 -55.06 -6.66 2.21
C THR A 12 -53.81 -6.04 2.86
N PRO A 13 -53.36 -6.44 4.08
CA PRO A 13 -52.13 -5.89 4.68
C PRO A 13 -50.86 -6.34 3.94
N LEU A 14 -50.84 -7.56 3.40
CA LEU A 14 -49.74 -8.05 2.55
C LEU A 14 -49.58 -7.21 1.28
N LYS A 15 -50.70 -6.93 0.60
CA LYS A 15 -50.72 -6.06 -0.59
C LYS A 15 -50.22 -4.65 -0.27
N LYS A 16 -50.66 -4.06 0.84
CA LYS A 16 -50.20 -2.74 1.29
C LYS A 16 -48.70 -2.72 1.61
N ARG A 17 -48.18 -3.79 2.23
CA ARG A 17 -46.74 -3.90 2.53
C ARG A 17 -45.91 -4.05 1.25
N LEU A 18 -46.38 -4.82 0.27
CA LEU A 18 -45.75 -4.94 -1.04
C LEU A 18 -45.69 -3.58 -1.76
N GLU A 19 -46.78 -2.82 -1.72
CA GLU A 19 -46.84 -1.49 -2.31
C GLU A 19 -45.85 -0.50 -1.67
N VAL A 20 -45.70 -0.54 -0.34
CA VAL A 20 -44.67 0.23 0.37
C VAL A 20 -43.25 -0.22 -0.04
N PHE A 21 -43.02 -1.52 -0.20
CA PHE A 21 -41.72 -2.03 -0.66
C PHE A 21 -41.40 -1.63 -2.10
N MET A 22 -42.40 -1.63 -3.00
CA MET A 22 -42.24 -1.18 -4.38
C MET A 22 -41.88 0.31 -4.43
N ALA A 23 -42.63 1.15 -3.71
CA ALA A 23 -42.35 2.59 -3.64
C ALA A 23 -40.94 2.88 -3.08
N ARG A 24 -40.52 2.13 -2.04
CA ARG A 24 -39.15 2.23 -1.51
C ARG A 24 -38.10 1.81 -2.54
N ASN A 25 -38.37 0.77 -3.32
CA ASN A 25 -37.46 0.30 -4.36
C ASN A 25 -37.29 1.34 -5.47
N GLU A 26 -38.39 1.97 -5.91
CA GLU A 26 -38.34 3.07 -6.89
C GLU A 26 -37.46 4.24 -6.41
N VAL A 27 -37.60 4.65 -5.14
CA VAL A 27 -36.75 5.70 -4.56
C VAL A 27 -35.28 5.28 -4.54
N LEU A 28 -34.98 4.05 -4.09
CA LEU A 28 -33.62 3.53 -4.05
C LEU A 28 -33.01 3.38 -5.46
N GLN A 29 -33.80 3.04 -6.47
CA GLN A 29 -33.36 2.98 -7.86
C GLN A 29 -32.99 4.36 -8.38
N LYS A 30 -33.81 5.38 -8.06
CA LYS A 30 -33.52 6.77 -8.41
C LYS A 30 -32.24 7.27 -7.73
N GLU A 31 -32.09 7.04 -6.43
CA GLU A 31 -30.88 7.41 -5.70
C GLU A 31 -29.63 6.70 -6.25
N ASN A 32 -29.73 5.41 -6.58
CA ASN A 32 -28.64 4.69 -7.23
C ASN A 32 -28.25 5.27 -8.59
N TYR A 33 -29.24 5.74 -9.36
CA TYR A 33 -28.97 6.39 -10.64
C TYR A 33 -28.24 7.72 -10.43
N GLU A 34 -28.71 8.57 -9.50
CA GLU A 34 -28.06 9.85 -9.16
C GLU A 34 -26.63 9.65 -8.65
N LEU A 35 -26.40 8.65 -7.78
CA LEU A 35 -25.06 8.30 -7.31
C LEU A 35 -24.14 7.83 -8.44
N ARG A 36 -24.66 7.09 -9.43
CA ARG A 36 -23.86 6.67 -10.61
C ARG A 36 -23.45 7.86 -11.45
N GLU A 37 -24.34 8.82 -11.66
CA GLU A 37 -24.02 10.06 -12.37
C GLU A 37 -22.98 10.90 -11.63
N GLU A 38 -23.10 11.02 -10.30
CA GLU A 38 -22.14 11.74 -9.47
C GLU A 38 -20.76 11.07 -9.48
N VAL A 39 -20.70 9.74 -9.42
CA VAL A 39 -19.45 8.98 -9.56
C VAL A 39 -18.83 9.24 -10.94
N ALA A 40 -19.61 9.27 -12.02
CA ALA A 40 -19.11 9.57 -13.36
C ALA A 40 -18.54 11.00 -13.43
N ARG A 41 -19.24 11.97 -12.84
CA ARG A 41 -18.81 13.37 -12.74
C ARG A 41 -17.49 13.51 -11.96
N LEU A 42 -17.39 12.88 -10.79
CA LEU A 42 -16.18 12.89 -9.96
C LEU A 42 -15.00 12.19 -10.66
N LYS A 43 -15.23 11.07 -11.34
CA LYS A 43 -14.20 10.42 -12.17
C LYS A 43 -13.66 11.37 -13.24
N SER A 44 -14.56 12.08 -13.95
CA SER A 44 -14.14 13.09 -14.93
C SER A 44 -13.34 14.23 -14.30
N GLN A 45 -13.71 14.67 -13.09
CA GLN A 45 -12.99 15.71 -12.36
C GLN A 45 -11.59 15.26 -11.95
N ILE A 46 -11.44 14.01 -11.48
CA ILE A 46 -10.15 13.42 -11.13
C ILE A 46 -9.24 13.36 -12.37
N VAL A 47 -9.76 12.94 -13.52
CA VAL A 47 -9.00 12.90 -14.78
C VAL A 47 -8.50 14.30 -15.16
N SER A 48 -9.37 15.32 -15.08
CA SER A 48 -9.00 16.71 -15.35
C SER A 48 -7.92 17.23 -14.39
N LEU A 49 -8.07 16.97 -13.08
CA LEU A 49 -7.08 17.36 -12.07
C LEU A 49 -5.74 16.63 -12.27
N LYS A 50 -5.76 15.33 -12.62
CA LYS A 50 -4.57 14.56 -12.95
C LYS A 50 -3.86 15.15 -14.17
N ALA A 51 -4.60 15.48 -15.23
CA ALA A 51 -4.05 16.13 -16.43
C ALA A 51 -3.40 17.48 -16.11
N HIS A 52 -4.08 18.34 -15.34
CA HIS A 52 -3.54 19.64 -14.93
C HIS A 52 -2.29 19.50 -14.04
N ASN A 53 -2.23 18.49 -13.17
CA ASN A 53 -1.03 18.21 -12.38
C ASN A 53 0.15 17.78 -13.27
N ILE A 54 -0.11 16.90 -14.24
CA ILE A 54 0.90 16.46 -15.22
C ILE A 54 1.42 17.67 -16.03
N GLU A 55 0.53 18.56 -16.47
CA GLU A 55 0.90 19.77 -17.20
C GLU A 55 1.78 20.69 -16.35
N ARG A 56 1.39 20.98 -15.11
CA ARG A 56 2.18 21.81 -14.18
C ARG A 56 3.56 21.22 -13.92
N LYS A 57 3.64 19.90 -13.68
CA LYS A 57 4.92 19.19 -13.54
C LYS A 57 5.76 19.38 -14.80
N THR A 58 5.17 19.18 -15.98
CA THR A 58 5.86 19.32 -17.27
C THR A 58 6.40 20.73 -17.50
N ILE A 59 5.62 21.78 -17.18
CA ILE A 59 6.05 23.18 -17.29
C ILE A 59 7.21 23.47 -16.33
N LEU A 60 7.13 22.99 -15.09
CA LEU A 60 8.21 23.14 -14.11
C LEU A 60 9.49 22.44 -14.57
N TRP A 61 9.36 21.21 -15.09
CA TRP A 61 10.48 20.45 -15.66
C TRP A 61 11.12 21.16 -16.84
N LYS A 62 10.33 21.68 -17.79
CA LYS A 62 10.84 22.49 -18.91
C LYS A 62 11.58 23.74 -18.43
N LYS A 63 11.11 24.37 -17.36
CA LYS A 63 11.75 25.55 -16.76
C LYS A 63 13.08 25.21 -16.08
N ILE A 64 13.15 24.08 -15.39
CA ILE A 64 14.39 23.55 -14.80
C ILE A 64 15.39 23.24 -15.92
N GLN A 65 14.97 22.54 -16.97
CA GLN A 65 15.84 22.20 -18.10
C GLN A 65 16.38 23.44 -18.79
N LYS A 66 15.51 24.42 -19.10
CA LYS A 66 15.93 25.69 -19.71
C LYS A 66 16.91 26.47 -18.82
N SER A 67 16.73 26.44 -17.50
CA SER A 67 17.67 27.05 -16.54
C SER A 67 19.03 26.35 -16.47
N ILE A 68 19.09 25.07 -16.84
CA ILE A 68 20.33 24.28 -16.93
C ILE A 68 21.03 24.59 -18.26
N ASP A 69 20.25 24.68 -19.35
CA ASP A 69 20.77 24.94 -20.70
C ASP A 69 21.28 26.39 -20.86
N ASP A 70 20.70 27.37 -20.14
CA ASP A 70 21.13 28.78 -20.16
C ASP A 70 22.46 29.05 -19.40
N ASN A 71 23.02 28.07 -18.67
CA ASN A 71 24.23 28.22 -17.82
C ASN A 71 25.52 27.57 -18.35
N ASN A 72 25.56 27.21 -19.63
CA ASN A 72 26.74 26.73 -20.36
C ASN A 72 27.23 25.29 -20.04
N SER A 73 27.80 24.69 -21.09
CA SER A 73 28.31 23.33 -21.27
C SER A 73 29.20 22.80 -20.13
N ASP A 74 28.82 21.66 -19.52
CA ASP A 74 29.72 20.56 -19.06
C ASP A 74 29.14 19.60 -17.99
N THR A 75 27.83 19.62 -17.71
CA THR A 75 27.24 18.73 -16.69
C THR A 75 26.37 17.60 -17.26
N HIS A 76 26.75 17.04 -18.43
CA HIS A 76 25.90 16.10 -19.17
C HIS A 76 25.76 14.69 -18.54
N ASN A 77 26.60 14.29 -17.57
CA ASN A 77 26.75 12.86 -17.24
C ASN A 77 26.18 12.38 -15.90
N GLN A 78 25.62 13.22 -15.03
CA GLN A 78 25.12 12.76 -13.71
C GLN A 78 23.59 12.73 -13.54
N LEU A 79 22.80 13.37 -14.41
CA LEU A 79 21.34 13.45 -14.23
C LEU A 79 20.54 12.51 -15.15
N LYS A 80 21.17 11.87 -16.15
CA LYS A 80 20.52 10.88 -17.03
C LYS A 80 19.84 9.70 -16.28
N PRO A 81 20.42 9.12 -15.21
CA PRO A 81 19.80 7.97 -14.53
C PRO A 81 18.50 8.35 -13.79
N ALA A 82 18.45 9.53 -13.18
CA ALA A 82 17.27 10.03 -12.48
C ALA A 82 16.12 10.35 -13.47
N LEU A 83 16.45 10.79 -14.68
CA LEU A 83 15.47 11.06 -15.74
C LEU A 83 14.87 9.77 -16.34
N GLN A 84 15.63 8.68 -16.38
CA GLN A 84 15.14 7.36 -16.85
C GLN A 84 14.12 6.76 -15.87
N ALA A 85 14.36 6.86 -14.56
CA ALA A 85 13.46 6.34 -13.52
C ALA A 85 12.10 7.05 -13.52
N ILE A 86 12.09 8.37 -13.74
CA ILE A 86 10.86 9.19 -13.79
C ILE A 86 10.08 8.94 -15.10
N MET A 87 10.75 8.54 -16.19
CA MET A 87 10.08 8.14 -17.44
C MET A 87 9.42 6.75 -17.34
N SER A 88 9.92 5.84 -16.49
CA SER A 88 9.26 4.55 -16.23
C SER A 88 7.94 4.69 -15.46
N GLU A 89 7.80 5.70 -14.58
CA GLU A 89 6.52 6.00 -13.92
C GLU A 89 5.43 6.45 -14.92
N LYS A 90 5.84 7.01 -16.07
CA LYS A 90 4.94 7.37 -17.18
C LYS A 90 4.31 6.14 -17.86
N ASN A 91 4.86 4.95 -17.64
CA ASN A 91 4.50 3.73 -18.37
C ASN A 91 3.89 2.62 -17.49
N LEU A 92 3.78 2.82 -16.17
CA LEU A 92 3.20 1.84 -15.24
C LEU A 92 1.74 2.12 -14.86
N GLU A 93 1.25 3.36 -15.01
CA GLU A 93 -0.13 3.73 -14.65
C GLU A 93 -1.13 3.70 -15.83
N ASN A 94 -0.66 3.39 -17.04
CA ASN A 94 -1.42 3.26 -18.28
C ASN A 94 -1.78 1.80 -18.63
N GLU A 95 -1.18 0.80 -17.97
CA GLU A 95 -1.43 -0.64 -18.16
C GLU A 95 -2.42 -1.20 -17.12
N ASN A 96 -3.60 -0.59 -16.98
CA ASN A 96 -4.70 -1.23 -16.23
C ASN A 96 -6.07 -1.03 -16.87
N LEU A 97 -6.07 -0.79 -18.18
CA LEU A 97 -7.27 -0.48 -18.96
C LEU A 97 -7.28 -1.17 -20.32
N HIS A 98 -6.66 -2.32 -20.48
CA HIS A 98 -6.97 -3.26 -21.56
C HIS A 98 -6.40 -4.61 -21.14
N HIS A 99 -7.18 -5.68 -21.29
CA HIS A 99 -6.79 -7.09 -21.55
C HIS A 99 -8.00 -7.96 -21.15
N THR A 100 -8.90 -8.09 -22.11
CA THR A 100 -10.02 -9.02 -22.14
C THR A 100 -9.64 -10.13 -23.12
N ASN A 101 -9.65 -11.38 -22.64
CA ASN A 101 -9.71 -12.68 -23.36
C ASN A 101 -8.68 -13.00 -24.45
N GLN A 102 -7.85 -14.05 -24.24
CA GLN A 102 -7.66 -15.14 -25.21
C GLN A 102 -6.87 -16.37 -24.66
N ASP A 103 -7.57 -17.52 -24.63
CA ASP A 103 -7.25 -18.88 -25.11
C ASP A 103 -5.86 -19.58 -24.97
N PHE A 104 -5.94 -20.75 -24.30
CA PHE A 104 -5.43 -22.12 -24.55
C PHE A 104 -3.96 -22.43 -24.97
N HIS A 105 -3.28 -23.27 -24.17
CA HIS A 105 -2.86 -24.68 -24.42
C HIS A 105 -1.75 -25.06 -23.41
N ASP A 106 -1.90 -26.01 -22.48
CA ASP A 106 -2.04 -27.50 -22.57
C ASP A 106 -0.69 -28.27 -22.50
N SER A 107 -0.74 -29.44 -21.87
CA SER A 107 0.26 -30.53 -21.73
C SER A 107 1.32 -30.39 -20.62
N SER A 108 1.28 -31.11 -19.48
CA SER A 108 1.12 -32.55 -19.15
C SER A 108 2.48 -33.20 -18.80
N GLY A 109 2.58 -33.89 -17.66
CA GLY A 109 3.64 -34.89 -17.45
C GLY A 109 4.07 -35.19 -16.01
N SER A 110 3.29 -36.04 -15.32
CA SER A 110 3.61 -36.81 -14.10
C SER A 110 4.78 -37.82 -14.30
N PRO A 111 5.17 -38.77 -13.39
CA PRO A 111 4.79 -39.04 -11.97
C PRO A 111 5.92 -39.55 -11.00
N ARG A 112 5.53 -39.79 -9.71
CA ARG A 112 6.06 -40.73 -8.66
C ARG A 112 7.24 -40.26 -7.75
N SER A 113 7.10 -40.03 -6.43
CA SER A 113 6.76 -40.90 -5.26
C SER A 113 7.87 -41.94 -4.89
N PRO A 114 8.09 -42.43 -3.63
CA PRO A 114 7.59 -42.05 -2.28
C PRO A 114 8.64 -41.97 -1.11
N ARG A 115 8.37 -41.10 -0.12
CA ARG A 115 8.24 -41.41 1.34
C ARG A 115 9.48 -41.84 2.18
N LYS A 116 9.82 -41.07 3.24
CA LYS A 116 9.63 -41.42 4.68
C LYS A 116 10.26 -40.42 5.68
N GLU A 117 9.35 -39.74 6.39
CA GLU A 117 9.26 -39.55 7.86
C GLU A 117 10.52 -39.24 8.70
N ARG A 118 10.49 -38.06 9.37
CA ARG A 118 10.82 -37.99 10.79
C ARG A 118 9.97 -36.97 11.55
N THR A 119 9.58 -37.39 12.74
CA THR A 119 8.66 -36.83 13.72
C THR A 119 9.20 -35.58 14.45
N SER A 120 8.27 -34.90 15.14
CA SER A 120 8.38 -34.10 16.39
C SER A 120 8.59 -32.57 16.35
N ILE A 121 7.45 -31.86 16.27
CA ILE A 121 6.87 -30.88 17.23
C ILE A 121 7.82 -30.00 18.08
N ALA A 122 7.68 -28.67 17.96
CA ALA A 122 7.69 -27.70 19.07
C ALA A 122 6.96 -26.37 18.70
N LEU A 123 6.28 -25.79 19.69
CA LEU A 123 5.33 -24.66 19.64
C LEU A 123 6.01 -23.26 19.65
N PRO A 124 5.31 -22.17 19.22
CA PRO A 124 5.82 -20.79 19.25
C PRO A 124 5.43 -20.01 20.54
N PRO A 125 6.21 -18.98 20.96
CA PRO A 125 5.89 -18.15 22.12
C PRO A 125 5.04 -16.90 21.78
N THR A 126 4.34 -16.43 22.82
CA THR A 126 3.34 -15.36 22.93
C THR A 126 3.92 -13.92 22.91
N PRO A 127 3.09 -12.89 22.60
CA PRO A 127 3.50 -11.48 22.55
C PRO A 127 3.42 -10.75 23.91
N PRO A 128 4.16 -9.63 24.10
CA PRO A 128 4.29 -8.93 25.38
C PRO A 128 3.15 -7.93 25.72
N PRO A 129 2.96 -7.57 27.01
CA PRO A 129 1.80 -6.82 27.52
C PRO A 129 1.95 -5.28 27.55
N LYS A 130 0.82 -4.58 27.53
CA LYS A 130 0.67 -3.11 27.66
C LYS A 130 0.75 -2.63 29.12
N PRO A 131 1.31 -1.43 29.41
CA PRO A 131 1.42 -0.91 30.77
C PRO A 131 0.11 -0.29 31.31
N LYS A 132 -0.08 -0.44 32.63
CA LYS A 132 -1.25 -0.04 33.42
C LYS A 132 -1.08 1.36 34.05
N ASN A 133 -2.24 2.00 34.22
CA ASN A 133 -2.51 3.20 35.03
C ASN A 133 -1.93 3.14 36.45
N TYR A 134 -1.36 4.25 36.91
CA TYR A 134 -1.24 4.55 38.33
C TYR A 134 -1.79 5.96 38.61
N GLU A 135 -2.85 5.95 39.40
CA GLU A 135 -3.48 7.09 40.04
C GLU A 135 -2.61 7.55 41.22
N ASN A 136 -2.31 8.84 41.33
CA ASN A 136 -1.92 9.46 42.58
C ASN A 136 -2.38 10.92 42.63
N ARG A 137 -3.23 11.22 43.60
CA ARG A 137 -3.83 12.53 43.90
C ARG A 137 -2.83 13.46 44.56
N ILE A 138 -2.70 14.69 44.05
CA ILE A 138 -2.29 15.86 44.85
C ILE A 138 -3.26 17.02 44.57
N LYS A 139 -3.56 17.73 45.66
CA LYS A 139 -4.64 18.68 45.90
C LYS A 139 -4.45 20.02 45.18
N MET A 140 -5.58 20.71 45.01
CA MET A 140 -5.80 21.94 44.26
C MET A 140 -5.07 23.18 44.79
N LEU A 141 -4.56 24.01 43.86
CA LEU A 141 -4.55 25.47 43.93
C LEU A 141 -5.00 26.03 42.56
N PRO A 142 -5.78 27.13 42.51
CA PRO A 142 -6.35 27.64 41.26
C PRO A 142 -5.30 28.43 40.46
N ALA A 143 -5.11 28.04 39.20
CA ALA A 143 -4.28 28.77 38.24
C ALA A 143 -5.02 30.04 37.79
N ILE A 144 -4.32 31.18 37.87
CA ILE A 144 -4.73 32.44 37.26
C ILE A 144 -4.77 32.25 35.74
N ALA A 145 -5.92 32.53 35.12
CA ALA A 145 -6.04 32.55 33.67
C ALA A 145 -5.21 33.70 33.09
N PRO A 146 -4.48 33.49 31.97
CA PRO A 146 -3.79 34.58 31.29
C PRO A 146 -4.80 35.63 30.79
N PRO A 147 -4.42 36.93 30.75
CA PRO A 147 -5.32 37.99 30.34
C PRO A 147 -5.77 37.83 28.87
N PRO A 148 -7.04 38.17 28.56
CA PRO A 148 -7.56 38.09 27.20
C PRO A 148 -6.83 39.07 26.26
N PRO A 149 -6.67 38.72 24.97
CA PRO A 149 -6.07 39.60 23.98
C PRO A 149 -6.91 40.87 23.76
N PRO A 150 -6.29 42.02 23.46
CA PRO A 150 -7.00 43.28 23.26
C PRO A 150 -7.91 43.21 22.03
N THR A 151 -9.17 43.60 22.21
CA THR A 151 -10.14 43.77 21.13
C THR A 151 -9.81 45.00 20.28
N PRO A 152 -9.85 44.93 18.93
CA PRO A 152 -9.58 46.09 18.09
C PRO A 152 -10.74 47.09 18.11
N SER A 153 -10.41 48.35 18.38
CA SER A 153 -11.33 49.49 18.34
C SER A 153 -11.88 49.74 16.92
N LYS A 154 -13.18 50.03 16.85
CA LYS A 154 -13.90 50.40 15.63
C LYS A 154 -13.40 51.76 15.12
N ALA A 155 -12.86 51.80 13.91
CA ALA A 155 -12.77 53.01 13.09
C ALA A 155 -12.77 52.67 11.59
N LEU A 156 -13.94 52.90 10.98
CA LEU A 156 -14.22 53.52 9.67
C LEU A 156 -13.19 53.45 8.51
N ILE A 157 -13.72 53.04 7.35
CA ILE A 157 -13.34 53.39 5.96
C ILE A 157 -12.10 52.70 5.34
N GLY A 158 -12.40 51.85 4.34
CA GLY A 158 -11.96 52.09 2.96
C GLY A 158 -10.60 51.55 2.52
N LEU A 159 -10.67 50.77 1.43
CA LEU A 159 -9.65 50.49 0.42
C LEU A 159 -8.74 49.26 0.62
N LYS A 160 -8.72 48.48 -0.46
CA LYS A 160 -7.88 47.32 -0.75
C LYS A 160 -6.40 47.66 -0.61
N VAL A 161 -5.72 47.14 0.42
CA VAL A 161 -4.30 46.76 0.38
C VAL A 161 -4.10 45.66 1.42
N VAL A 162 -3.85 44.42 0.99
CA VAL A 162 -3.26 43.41 1.87
C VAL A 162 -1.86 43.90 2.20
N ARG A 163 -1.67 44.46 3.40
CA ARG A 163 -0.38 44.89 3.91
C ARG A 163 0.44 43.62 4.13
N ARG A 164 1.17 43.20 3.10
CA ARG A 164 2.11 42.08 3.21
C ARG A 164 3.15 42.49 4.24
N VAL A 165 3.24 41.69 5.30
CA VAL A 165 4.20 41.89 6.39
C VAL A 165 5.60 41.94 5.77
N PRO A 166 6.33 43.05 5.91
CA PRO A 166 7.68 43.20 5.35
C PRO A 166 8.59 42.03 5.72
N GLU A 167 8.46 41.50 6.94
CA GLU A 167 9.22 40.36 7.44
C GLU A 167 8.97 39.07 6.63
N VAL A 168 7.76 38.84 6.13
CA VAL A 168 7.45 37.64 5.32
C VAL A 168 8.02 37.80 3.90
N ILE A 169 8.02 39.03 3.38
CA ILE A 169 8.66 39.33 2.08
C ILE A 169 10.17 39.21 2.20
N GLU A 170 10.74 39.68 3.31
CA GLU A 170 12.17 39.59 3.62
C GLU A 170 12.58 38.14 3.83
N LEU A 171 11.80 37.36 4.58
CA LEU A 171 12.00 35.91 4.72
C LEU A 171 11.95 35.19 3.37
N TYR A 172 10.95 35.49 2.53
CA TYR A 172 10.86 34.91 1.19
C TYR A 172 12.04 35.32 0.31
N ARG A 173 12.49 36.57 0.38
CA ARG A 173 13.67 37.06 -0.35
C ARG A 173 14.95 36.39 0.13
N SER A 174 15.13 36.19 1.43
CA SER A 174 16.27 35.47 2.01
C SER A 174 16.29 34.00 1.60
N LEU A 175 15.12 33.35 1.52
CA LEU A 175 15.01 31.96 1.08
C LEU A 175 15.23 31.77 -0.43
N THR A 176 14.93 32.77 -1.25
CA THR A 176 14.93 32.64 -2.72
C THR A 176 16.11 33.29 -3.43
N ARG A 177 16.90 34.11 -2.74
CA ARG A 177 18.13 34.68 -3.31
C ARG A 177 19.33 33.79 -2.95
N LYS A 178 19.81 33.09 -3.97
CA LYS A 178 21.14 32.45 -4.00
C LYS A 178 22.20 33.55 -3.95
N ASP A 179 22.88 33.71 -2.82
CA ASP A 179 23.95 34.68 -2.64
C ASP A 179 25.11 34.42 -3.62
N ALA A 180 25.33 35.36 -4.52
CA ALA A 180 26.53 35.52 -5.32
C ALA A 180 27.32 36.71 -4.76
N ASN A 181 27.82 36.60 -3.53
CA ASN A 181 28.83 37.50 -3.00
C ASN A 181 29.51 36.87 -1.78
N MET A 182 30.57 36.09 -2.02
CA MET A 182 31.45 35.59 -0.96
C MET A 182 32.66 36.51 -0.88
N GLU A 183 32.57 37.56 -0.06
CA GLU A 183 33.76 38.24 0.46
C GLU A 183 33.49 38.72 1.90
N SER A 184 34.31 38.19 2.80
CA SER A 184 34.66 38.69 4.12
C SER A 184 33.75 38.44 5.34
N LYS A 185 34.42 37.87 6.34
CA LYS A 185 34.31 38.11 7.79
C LYS A 185 33.34 37.24 8.59
N THR A 186 33.92 36.15 9.07
CA THR A 186 33.76 35.55 10.41
C THR A 186 32.69 36.19 11.29
N HIS A 187 31.54 35.51 11.39
CA HIS A 187 30.67 35.55 12.57
C HIS A 187 30.48 34.13 13.07
N HIS A 188 31.06 33.85 14.24
CA HIS A 188 30.71 32.70 15.06
C HIS A 188 29.28 32.90 15.60
N ASN A 189 28.54 31.80 15.69
CA ASN A 189 27.16 31.67 16.13
C ASN A 189 26.09 31.95 15.07
N GLY A 190 25.84 30.94 14.24
CA GLY A 190 24.64 30.83 13.43
C GLY A 190 24.44 29.37 13.07
N ILE A 191 23.30 28.83 13.48
CA ILE A 191 22.66 27.56 13.07
C ILE A 191 23.20 27.08 11.71
N PRO A 192 23.62 25.80 11.56
CA PRO A 192 24.15 25.35 10.28
C PRO A 192 23.09 25.60 9.22
N ALA A 193 23.39 26.50 8.29
CA ALA A 193 22.62 26.70 7.08
C ALA A 193 22.49 25.32 6.45
N VAL A 194 21.31 24.72 6.57
CA VAL A 194 21.04 23.41 5.99
C VAL A 194 21.29 23.56 4.51
N ALA A 195 22.40 22.98 4.07
CA ALA A 195 22.83 22.92 2.69
C ALA A 195 21.89 21.98 1.93
N PHE A 196 20.64 22.42 1.79
CA PHE A 196 19.67 21.81 0.89
C PHE A 196 20.21 21.99 -0.52
N THR A 197 20.83 20.95 -1.08
CA THR A 197 20.62 20.49 -2.47
C THR A 197 21.64 19.45 -2.93
N ARG A 198 22.85 19.36 -2.35
CA ARG A 198 23.86 18.37 -2.78
C ARG A 198 24.24 17.32 -1.74
N ASN A 199 24.27 17.70 -0.46
CA ASN A 199 24.65 16.80 0.62
C ASN A 199 23.47 16.14 1.33
N MET A 200 22.23 16.51 1.02
CA MET A 200 21.06 15.97 1.74
C MET A 200 20.89 14.46 1.53
N ILE A 201 21.19 13.93 0.34
CA ILE A 201 21.10 12.48 0.06
C ILE A 201 22.22 11.73 0.79
N GLU A 202 23.46 12.20 0.65
CA GLU A 202 24.60 11.62 1.37
C GLU A 202 24.42 11.71 2.90
N GLU A 203 23.88 12.82 3.40
CA GLU A 203 23.56 13.02 4.81
C GLU A 203 22.44 12.07 5.28
N ILE A 204 21.40 11.87 4.48
CA ILE A 204 20.33 10.90 4.78
C ILE A 204 20.88 9.47 4.76
N GLU A 205 21.72 9.12 3.77
CA GLU A 205 22.31 7.79 3.68
C GLU A 205 23.30 7.50 4.81
N ASN A 206 24.05 8.50 5.27
CA ASN A 206 25.05 8.36 6.32
C ASN A 206 24.45 8.48 7.72
N ARG A 207 23.28 9.13 7.87
CA ARG A 207 22.54 9.24 9.14
C ARG A 207 21.41 8.22 9.30
N SER A 208 20.96 7.61 8.21
CA SER A 208 19.90 6.59 8.27
C SER A 208 20.44 5.31 8.89
N SER A 209 20.07 5.09 10.15
CA SER A 209 20.35 3.84 10.87
C SER A 209 19.92 2.61 10.06
N TYR A 210 18.77 2.71 9.37
CA TYR A 210 18.25 1.64 8.52
C TYR A 210 19.15 1.33 7.31
N LEU A 211 19.63 2.35 6.58
CA LEU A 211 20.53 2.12 5.44
C LEU A 211 21.90 1.62 5.88
N SER A 212 22.41 2.12 7.02
CA SER A 212 23.64 1.62 7.62
C SER A 212 23.51 0.16 8.09
N ALA A 213 22.36 -0.21 8.65
CA ALA A 213 22.06 -1.60 9.04
C ALA A 213 22.05 -2.53 7.81
N ILE A 214 21.37 -2.13 6.72
CA ILE A 214 21.39 -2.90 5.46
C ILE A 214 22.80 -3.04 4.91
N LYS A 215 23.59 -1.96 4.84
CA LYS A 215 24.97 -2.03 4.34
C LYS A 215 25.85 -2.94 5.19
N SER A 216 25.72 -2.86 6.51
CA SER A 216 26.42 -3.72 7.46
C SER A 216 26.03 -5.19 7.28
N GLU A 217 24.74 -5.46 7.11
CA GLU A 217 24.21 -6.82 6.95
C GLU A 217 24.60 -7.44 5.61
N VAL A 218 24.54 -6.69 4.52
CA VAL A 218 25.05 -7.11 3.20
C VAL A 218 26.52 -7.51 3.29
N GLN A 219 27.34 -6.78 4.05
CA GLN A 219 28.76 -7.07 4.19
C GLN A 219 29.04 -8.29 5.09
N SER A 220 28.29 -8.43 6.19
CA SER A 220 28.52 -9.46 7.21
C SER A 220 27.85 -10.80 6.88
N GLN A 221 26.68 -10.78 6.23
CA GLN A 221 25.89 -11.97 5.93
C GLN A 221 26.14 -12.54 4.53
N LYS A 222 27.20 -12.10 3.84
CA LYS A 222 27.53 -12.58 2.49
C LYS A 222 27.66 -14.10 2.41
N GLU A 223 28.28 -14.73 3.40
CA GLU A 223 28.44 -16.19 3.45
C GLU A 223 27.11 -16.90 3.69
N PHE A 224 26.27 -16.35 4.57
CA PHE A 224 24.93 -16.84 4.84
C PHE A 224 24.04 -16.79 3.59
N ILE A 225 23.98 -15.64 2.91
CA ILE A 225 23.22 -15.52 1.65
C ILE A 225 23.80 -16.43 0.58
N SER A 226 25.13 -16.57 0.49
CA SER A 226 25.75 -17.52 -0.46
C SER A 226 25.36 -18.97 -0.17
N PHE A 227 25.20 -19.34 1.10
CA PHE A 227 24.66 -20.64 1.50
C PHE A 227 23.19 -20.79 1.07
N LEU A 228 22.34 -19.81 1.36
CA LEU A 228 20.93 -19.83 0.94
C LEU A 228 20.76 -19.92 -0.58
N ILE A 229 21.60 -19.21 -1.35
CA ILE A 229 21.58 -19.29 -2.82
C ILE A 229 21.83 -20.73 -3.27
N LYS A 230 22.84 -21.40 -2.73
CA LYS A 230 23.14 -22.80 -3.07
C LYS A 230 22.00 -23.74 -2.68
N GLU A 231 21.39 -23.51 -1.53
CA GLU A 231 20.26 -24.32 -1.05
C GLU A 231 19.03 -24.13 -1.95
N VAL A 232 18.74 -22.90 -2.36
CA VAL A 232 17.65 -22.61 -3.30
C VAL A 232 17.95 -23.17 -4.68
N GLU A 233 19.19 -23.07 -5.17
CA GLU A 233 19.59 -23.63 -6.46
C GLU A 233 19.48 -25.16 -6.47
N SER A 234 19.87 -25.82 -5.38
CA SER A 234 19.78 -27.27 -5.22
C SER A 234 18.36 -27.76 -4.91
N ALA A 235 17.47 -26.87 -4.45
CA ALA A 235 16.08 -27.18 -4.16
C ALA A 235 15.38 -27.76 -5.40
N SER A 236 15.11 -29.05 -5.34
CA SER A 236 14.36 -29.79 -6.35
C SER A 236 13.57 -30.85 -5.61
N TYR A 237 12.31 -30.55 -5.34
CA TYR A 237 11.43 -31.41 -4.56
C TYR A 237 10.43 -32.12 -5.47
N ALA A 238 10.16 -33.38 -5.19
CA ALA A 238 9.18 -34.17 -5.92
C ALA A 238 7.76 -33.98 -5.37
N ASP A 239 7.65 -33.63 -4.08
CA ASP A 239 6.38 -33.37 -3.42
C ASP A 239 6.23 -31.89 -3.06
N ILE A 240 5.03 -31.35 -3.27
CA ILE A 240 4.74 -29.94 -2.99
C ILE A 240 4.69 -29.65 -1.48
N SER A 241 4.46 -30.66 -0.63
CA SER A 241 4.56 -30.50 0.83
C SER A 241 6.01 -30.27 1.29
N GLU A 242 6.98 -30.83 0.56
CA GLU A 242 8.40 -30.57 0.81
C GLU A 242 8.76 -29.15 0.41
N VAL A 243 8.22 -28.65 -0.71
CA VAL A 243 8.35 -27.24 -1.12
C VAL A 243 7.78 -26.30 -0.04
N GLU A 244 6.60 -26.61 0.50
CA GLU A 244 6.01 -25.81 1.59
C GLU A 244 6.93 -25.79 2.83
N THR A 245 7.49 -26.94 3.19
CA THR A 245 8.40 -27.06 4.34
C THR A 245 9.70 -26.28 4.11
N PHE A 246 10.24 -26.36 2.89
CA PHE A 246 11.43 -25.62 2.48
C PHE A 246 11.21 -24.11 2.49
N ILE A 247 10.12 -23.62 1.87
CA ILE A 247 9.80 -22.20 1.86
C ILE A 247 9.58 -21.67 3.27
N LYS A 248 8.91 -22.45 4.14
CA LYS A 248 8.75 -22.06 5.55
C LYS A 248 10.09 -21.92 6.27
N TRP A 249 11.06 -22.79 5.97
CA TRP A 249 12.41 -22.68 6.50
C TRP A 249 13.13 -21.46 5.89
N LEU A 250 13.11 -21.31 4.57
CA LEU A 250 13.76 -20.20 3.85
C LEU A 250 13.25 -18.85 4.35
N ASP A 251 11.94 -18.71 4.56
CA ASP A 251 11.32 -17.51 5.13
C ASP A 251 11.75 -17.25 6.56
N GLY A 252 11.94 -18.32 7.34
CA GLY A 252 12.52 -18.23 8.68
C GLY A 252 13.95 -17.70 8.64
N GLU A 253 14.78 -18.22 7.75
CA GLU A 253 16.16 -17.77 7.58
C GLU A 253 16.22 -16.31 7.08
N LEU A 254 15.42 -15.95 6.09
CA LEU A 254 15.37 -14.59 5.52
C LEU A 254 14.75 -13.58 6.49
N SER A 255 13.90 -14.01 7.43
CA SER A 255 13.32 -13.12 8.46
C SER A 255 14.34 -12.55 9.44
N SER A 256 15.55 -13.13 9.49
CA SER A 256 16.65 -12.59 10.30
C SER A 256 17.24 -11.31 9.73
N LEU A 257 16.98 -11.01 8.45
CA LEU A 257 17.44 -9.81 7.77
C LEU A 257 16.64 -8.59 8.19
N VAL A 258 17.31 -7.43 8.28
CA VAL A 258 16.68 -6.12 8.55
C VAL A 258 15.61 -5.80 7.51
N ASP A 259 15.92 -6.06 6.25
CA ASP A 259 14.96 -6.03 5.14
C ASP A 259 15.43 -7.00 4.06
N GLU A 260 14.70 -8.10 3.92
CA GLU A 260 14.95 -9.16 2.93
C GLU A 260 15.20 -8.57 1.53
N ARG A 261 14.25 -7.79 1.01
CA ARG A 261 14.35 -7.27 -0.37
C ARG A 261 15.50 -6.29 -0.54
N SER A 262 15.70 -5.42 0.44
CA SER A 262 16.78 -4.43 0.38
C SER A 262 18.16 -5.03 0.58
N VAL A 263 18.30 -6.13 1.31
CA VAL A 263 19.56 -6.87 1.44
C VAL A 263 19.82 -7.70 0.20
N LEU A 264 18.84 -8.51 -0.22
CA LEU A 264 18.97 -9.45 -1.35
C LEU A 264 19.26 -8.76 -2.69
N LYS A 265 18.79 -7.53 -2.92
CA LYS A 265 19.10 -6.77 -4.16
C LYS A 265 20.60 -6.54 -4.40
N HIS A 266 21.43 -6.63 -3.36
CA HIS A 266 22.89 -6.46 -3.47
C HIS A 266 23.59 -7.76 -3.88
N PHE A 267 22.86 -8.88 -3.97
CA PHE A 267 23.36 -10.19 -4.35
C PHE A 267 22.83 -10.57 -5.73
N PRO A 268 23.58 -10.32 -6.82
CA PRO A 268 23.11 -10.55 -8.19
C PRO A 268 22.91 -12.04 -8.54
N GLN A 269 23.45 -12.95 -7.72
CA GLN A 269 23.28 -14.39 -7.86
C GLN A 269 22.03 -14.90 -7.14
N TRP A 270 21.25 -14.02 -6.50
CA TRP A 270 20.02 -14.44 -5.84
C TRP A 270 19.02 -14.98 -6.87
N PRO A 271 18.56 -16.24 -6.75
CA PRO A 271 17.67 -16.87 -7.72
C PRO A 271 16.20 -16.42 -7.49
N GLU A 272 15.94 -15.12 -7.63
CA GLU A 272 14.67 -14.46 -7.32
C GLU A 272 13.47 -15.18 -7.97
N GLN A 273 13.55 -15.43 -9.27
CA GLN A 273 12.47 -16.12 -10.02
C GLN A 273 12.15 -17.50 -9.46
N LYS A 274 13.17 -18.26 -9.02
CA LYS A 274 12.98 -19.60 -8.48
C LYS A 274 12.35 -19.54 -7.10
N VAL A 275 12.80 -18.61 -6.26
CA VAL A 275 12.21 -18.39 -4.93
C VAL A 275 10.76 -17.96 -5.05
N ASP A 276 10.45 -17.03 -5.95
CA ASP A 276 9.09 -16.55 -6.16
C ASP A 276 8.17 -17.67 -6.66
N ALA A 277 8.62 -18.49 -7.62
CA ALA A 277 7.87 -19.65 -8.08
C ALA A 277 7.62 -20.68 -6.97
N LEU A 278 8.63 -20.95 -6.11
CA LEU A 278 8.47 -21.86 -4.97
C LEU A 278 7.53 -21.28 -3.90
N ARG A 279 7.61 -19.97 -3.63
CA ARG A 279 6.69 -19.25 -2.72
C ARG A 279 5.26 -19.33 -3.24
N GLU A 280 5.05 -19.06 -4.53
CA GLU A 280 3.75 -19.16 -5.19
C GLU A 280 3.19 -20.59 -5.13
N ALA A 281 4.00 -21.58 -5.49
CA ALA A 281 3.60 -22.98 -5.44
C ALA A 281 3.23 -23.44 -4.02
N SER A 282 4.00 -23.02 -3.01
CA SER A 282 3.70 -23.28 -1.59
C SER A 282 2.40 -22.61 -1.15
N CYS A 283 2.17 -21.35 -1.52
CA CYS A 283 0.92 -20.64 -1.22
C CYS A 283 -0.29 -21.34 -1.87
N ASN A 284 -0.20 -21.66 -3.16
CA ASN A 284 -1.26 -22.33 -3.90
C ASN A 284 -1.59 -23.71 -3.31
N TYR A 285 -0.58 -24.48 -2.92
CA TYR A 285 -0.79 -25.76 -2.25
C TYR A 285 -1.52 -25.62 -0.92
N ARG A 286 -1.13 -24.64 -0.10
CA ARG A 286 -1.81 -24.37 1.18
C ARG A 286 -3.26 -23.98 0.97
N ASP A 287 -3.53 -23.14 -0.03
CA ASP A 287 -4.89 -22.73 -0.37
C ASP A 287 -5.74 -23.91 -0.86
N LEU A 288 -5.15 -24.81 -1.66
CA LEU A 288 -5.81 -26.04 -2.11
C LEU A 288 -6.12 -26.97 -0.92
N LYS A 289 -5.17 -27.16 0.01
CA LYS A 289 -5.36 -27.97 1.21
C LYS A 289 -6.42 -27.40 2.14
N ASN A 290 -6.47 -26.07 2.27
CA ASN A 290 -7.51 -25.39 3.01
C ASN A 290 -8.88 -25.61 2.36
N LEU A 291 -8.98 -25.49 1.03
CA LEU A 291 -10.20 -25.76 0.28
C LEU A 291 -10.65 -27.22 0.41
N GLU A 292 -9.73 -28.18 0.33
CA GLU A 292 -10.00 -29.60 0.55
C GLU A 292 -10.57 -29.83 1.96
N SER A 293 -10.00 -29.19 2.98
CA SER A 293 -10.50 -29.28 4.35
C SER A 293 -11.89 -28.64 4.52
N GLU A 294 -12.15 -27.53 3.84
CA GLU A 294 -13.45 -26.85 3.86
C GLU A 294 -14.55 -27.67 3.17
N VAL A 295 -14.21 -28.33 2.06
CA VAL A 295 -15.12 -29.25 1.35
C VAL A 295 -15.34 -30.53 2.17
N SER A 296 -14.30 -31.08 2.79
CA SER A 296 -14.40 -32.32 3.58
C SER A 296 -15.13 -32.13 4.91
N SER A 297 -15.01 -30.95 5.51
CA SER A 297 -15.70 -30.56 6.74
C SER A 297 -17.09 -29.97 6.50
N TYR A 298 -17.53 -29.88 5.24
CA TYR A 298 -18.85 -29.36 4.91
C TYR A 298 -19.93 -30.32 5.42
N GLU A 299 -20.63 -29.90 6.46
CA GLU A 299 -21.85 -30.54 6.94
C GLU A 299 -23.05 -29.66 6.64
N ASP A 300 -24.09 -30.24 6.04
CA ASP A 300 -25.35 -29.55 5.82
C ASP A 300 -26.06 -29.33 7.17
N ASN A 301 -26.36 -28.08 7.48
CA ASN A 301 -27.01 -27.71 8.72
C ASN A 301 -28.52 -27.63 8.49
N PRO A 302 -29.34 -28.58 9.01
CA PRO A 302 -30.78 -28.58 8.79
C PRO A 302 -31.50 -27.39 9.45
N LYS A 303 -30.81 -26.60 10.29
CA LYS A 303 -31.33 -25.39 10.94
C LYS A 303 -31.04 -24.11 10.13
N GLU A 304 -30.18 -24.17 9.12
CA GLU A 304 -29.84 -23.04 8.27
C GLU A 304 -30.88 -22.88 7.15
N PRO A 305 -31.31 -21.64 6.79
CA PRO A 305 -32.18 -21.43 5.63
C PRO A 305 -31.55 -21.99 4.35
N THR A 306 -32.33 -22.72 3.55
CA THR A 306 -31.85 -23.38 2.31
C THR A 306 -31.11 -22.42 1.36
N SER A 307 -31.52 -21.16 1.28
CA SER A 307 -30.85 -20.14 0.46
C SER A 307 -29.40 -19.87 0.90
N MET A 308 -29.11 -19.95 2.19
CA MET A 308 -27.77 -19.76 2.74
C MET A 308 -26.90 -21.00 2.54
N ALA A 309 -27.46 -22.20 2.74
CA ALA A 309 -26.79 -23.46 2.44
C ALA A 309 -26.40 -23.54 0.94
N LEU A 310 -27.33 -23.22 0.04
CA LEU A 310 -27.07 -23.17 -1.41
C LEU A 310 -26.00 -22.13 -1.77
N LYS A 311 -26.00 -20.96 -1.14
CA LYS A 311 -24.97 -19.94 -1.37
C LYS A 311 -23.59 -20.44 -0.96
N ARG A 312 -23.47 -21.15 0.17
CA ARG A 312 -22.21 -21.76 0.61
C ARG A 312 -21.71 -22.82 -0.36
N ILE A 313 -22.60 -23.72 -0.80
CA ILE A 313 -22.27 -24.74 -1.81
C ILE A 313 -21.79 -24.06 -3.10
N GLN A 314 -22.49 -23.03 -3.58
CA GLN A 314 -22.11 -22.30 -4.77
C GLN A 314 -20.72 -21.66 -4.61
N THR A 315 -20.45 -20.99 -3.48
CA THR A 315 -19.13 -20.36 -3.26
C THR A 315 -17.99 -21.38 -3.21
N LEU A 316 -18.24 -22.58 -2.69
CA LEU A 316 -17.26 -23.67 -2.71
C LEU A 316 -17.05 -24.21 -4.13
N GLN A 317 -18.11 -24.32 -4.91
CA GLN A 317 -18.05 -24.74 -6.31
C GLN A 317 -17.29 -23.72 -7.17
N ASP A 318 -17.56 -22.42 -7.02
CA ASP A 318 -16.89 -21.36 -7.76
C ASP A 318 -15.39 -21.32 -7.45
N ARG A 319 -15.03 -21.44 -6.16
CA ARG A 319 -13.63 -21.51 -5.74
C ARG A 319 -12.94 -22.75 -6.29
N ARG A 320 -13.60 -23.90 -6.29
CA ARG A 320 -13.07 -25.13 -6.90
C ARG A 320 -12.93 -25.01 -8.42
N ALA A 321 -13.84 -24.30 -9.09
CA ALA A 321 -13.79 -24.09 -10.53
C ALA A 321 -12.57 -23.23 -10.93
N CYS A 322 -12.22 -22.23 -10.13
CA CYS A 322 -11.01 -21.42 -10.31
C CYS A 322 -9.72 -22.26 -10.37
N TRP A 323 -9.67 -23.37 -9.64
CA TRP A 323 -8.52 -24.31 -9.65
C TRP A 323 -8.57 -25.35 -10.76
N LYS A 324 -9.62 -25.40 -11.60
CA LYS A 324 -9.66 -26.27 -12.78
C LYS A 324 -9.05 -25.61 -14.02
N GLU A 325 -8.88 -24.31 -13.99
CA GLU A 325 -8.37 -23.48 -15.08
C GLU A 325 -6.88 -23.12 -14.91
N VAL A 326 -6.28 -23.51 -13.78
CA VAL A 326 -4.84 -23.40 -13.45
C VAL A 326 -4.20 -24.77 -13.61
#